data_AF-A0A3C0W7H0-F1
#
_entry.id   AF-A0A3C0W7H0-F1
#
_cell.length_a   1.000
_cell.length_b   1.000
_cell.length_c   1.000
_cell.angle_alpha   90.00
_cell.angle_beta   90.00
_cell.angle_gamma   90.00
#
_symmetry.space_group_name_H-M   'P 1'
#
loop_
_entity.id
_entity.type
_entity.pdbx_description
1 polymer ?
#
loop_
_entity_poly.entity_id
_entity_poly.type
_entity_poly.pdbx_seq_one_letter_code
_entity_poly.pdbx_strand_id
1 'polypeptide(L)'
;QLLGRSIPGPHQEKREYLIVELKRPSAKADRKMLNQISDYALALAGAPDFRHTDTRWNFFLVVGEYDDIVGQAITQEGREIGIAVRQPNYTVWVRCWGEILRECDARLQYIQDHLKVEVSDEEIASRLRALQTSFGREAGDDPETSPGS
;
A
#
# COMPACT_ATOMS: atom_id res chain seq x y z
N GLN A 1 -5.21 -14.30 -10.58
CA GLN A 1 -4.34 -13.62 -11.56
C GLN A 1 -3.05 -13.27 -10.84
N LEU A 2 -1.90 -13.43 -11.49
CA LEU A 2 -0.57 -13.15 -10.93
C LEU A 2 -0.08 -11.80 -11.46
N LEU A 3 0.33 -10.90 -10.57
CA LEU A 3 0.91 -9.61 -10.94
C LEU A 3 2.38 -9.56 -10.50
N GLY A 4 3.27 -9.20 -11.41
CA GLY A 4 4.71 -9.05 -11.15
C GLY A 4 5.17 -7.61 -11.39
N ARG A 5 6.02 -7.07 -10.53
CA ARG A 5 6.72 -5.79 -10.77
C ARG A 5 8.16 -5.82 -10.27
N SER A 6 9.03 -5.04 -10.90
CA SER A 6 10.36 -4.70 -10.38
C SER A 6 10.29 -3.38 -9.61
N ILE A 7 10.90 -3.30 -8.43
CA ILE A 7 10.95 -2.09 -7.60
C ILE A 7 12.35 -1.45 -7.78
N PRO A 8 12.45 -0.22 -8.29
CA PRO A 8 13.73 0.46 -8.42
C PRO A 8 14.34 0.76 -7.04
N GLY A 9 15.55 0.28 -6.79
CA GLY A 9 16.35 0.63 -5.62
C GLY A 9 17.38 1.72 -5.93
N PRO A 10 17.96 2.39 -4.90
CA PRO A 10 19.02 3.39 -5.07
C PRO A 10 20.32 2.81 -5.68
N HIS A 11 20.50 1.49 -5.60
CA HIS A 11 21.60 0.77 -6.23
C HIS A 11 21.06 -0.05 -7.42
N GLN A 12 21.47 0.28 -8.64
CA GLN A 12 20.96 -0.35 -9.87
C GLN A 12 21.23 -1.86 -9.98
N GLU A 13 22.17 -2.38 -9.20
CA GLU A 13 22.49 -3.82 -9.15
C GLU A 13 21.54 -4.62 -8.26
N LYS A 14 20.84 -3.94 -7.33
CA LYS A 14 19.85 -4.58 -6.46
C LYS A 14 18.51 -4.64 -7.16
N ARG A 15 17.98 -5.84 -7.36
CA ARG A 15 16.68 -6.04 -7.99
C ARG A 15 15.69 -6.59 -6.99
N GLU A 16 14.60 -5.87 -6.78
CA GLU A 16 13.49 -6.37 -5.98
C GLU A 16 12.31 -6.70 -6.87
N TYR A 17 11.89 -7.96 -6.85
CA TYR A 17 10.71 -8.43 -7.54
C TYR A 17 9.57 -8.64 -6.56
N LEU A 18 8.39 -8.13 -6.89
CA LEU A 18 7.16 -8.33 -6.14
C LEU A 18 6.18 -9.12 -7.01
N ILE A 19 5.73 -10.26 -6.50
CA ILE A 19 4.74 -11.12 -7.12
C ILE A 19 3.54 -11.19 -6.20
N VAL A 20 2.35 -10.88 -6.72
CA VAL A 20 1.10 -10.89 -5.97
C VAL A 20 0.12 -11.86 -6.61
N GLU A 21 -0.28 -12.88 -5.85
CA GLU A 21 -1.39 -13.75 -6.15
C GLU A 21 -2.65 -13.27 -5.41
N LEU A 22 -3.54 -12.64 -6.15
CA LEU A 22 -4.82 -12.15 -5.62
C LEU A 22 -5.90 -13.22 -5.76
N LYS A 23 -6.52 -13.59 -4.64
CA LYS A 23 -7.76 -14.36 -4.60
C LYS A 23 -8.95 -13.45 -4.32
N ARG A 24 -10.13 -13.93 -4.69
CA ARG A 24 -11.41 -13.28 -4.36
C ARG A 24 -11.55 -13.10 -2.84
N PRO A 25 -12.21 -12.03 -2.35
CA PRO A 25 -12.33 -11.76 -0.91
C PRO A 25 -13.02 -12.85 -0.09
N SER A 26 -13.77 -13.75 -0.73
CA SER A 26 -14.42 -14.90 -0.08
C SER A 26 -13.58 -16.18 -0.10
N ALA A 27 -12.35 -16.13 -0.60
CA ALA A 27 -11.46 -17.28 -0.62
C ALA A 27 -10.76 -17.46 0.73
N LYS A 28 -10.81 -18.69 1.24
CA LYS A 28 -10.04 -19.13 2.40
C LYS A 28 -8.74 -19.79 1.94
N ALA A 29 -7.60 -19.33 2.44
CA ALA A 29 -6.32 -20.01 2.22
C ALA A 29 -6.28 -21.31 3.02
N ASP A 30 -5.87 -22.37 2.34
CA ASP A 30 -5.59 -23.67 2.91
C ASP A 30 -4.13 -24.07 2.67
N ARG A 31 -3.73 -25.22 3.23
CA ARG A 31 -2.38 -25.79 3.00
C ARG A 31 -2.04 -25.94 1.51
N LYS A 32 -3.01 -26.31 0.67
CA LYS A 32 -2.77 -26.54 -0.76
C LYS A 32 -2.37 -25.24 -1.46
N MET A 33 -3.09 -24.17 -1.19
CA MET A 33 -2.80 -22.85 -1.73
C MET A 33 -1.47 -22.31 -1.23
N LEU A 34 -1.16 -22.51 0.06
CA LEU A 34 0.12 -22.11 0.63
C LEU A 34 1.30 -22.86 -0.01
N ASN A 35 1.17 -24.17 -0.21
CA ASN A 35 2.19 -24.97 -0.89
C ASN A 35 2.37 -24.50 -2.33
N GLN A 36 1.28 -24.25 -3.06
CA GLN A 36 1.34 -23.78 -4.44
C GLN A 36 2.17 -22.50 -4.60
N ILE A 37 1.93 -21.47 -3.77
CA ILE A 37 2.69 -20.22 -3.85
C ILE A 37 4.15 -20.42 -3.39
N SER A 38 4.39 -21.30 -2.43
CA SER A 38 5.73 -21.60 -1.92
C SER A 38 6.59 -22.35 -2.94
N ASP A 39 6.02 -23.34 -3.64
CA ASP A 39 6.67 -24.09 -4.70
C ASP A 39 7.02 -23.17 -5.88
N TYR A 40 6.10 -22.27 -6.22
CA TYR A 40 6.34 -21.25 -7.25
C TYR A 40 7.47 -20.29 -6.84
N ALA A 41 7.47 -19.84 -5.58
CA ALA A 41 8.52 -18.97 -5.06
C ALA A 41 9.89 -19.64 -5.13
N LEU A 42 9.98 -20.91 -4.73
CA LEU A 42 11.19 -21.70 -4.80
C LEU A 42 11.68 -21.87 -6.25
N ALA A 43 10.79 -22.18 -7.18
CA ALA A 43 11.13 -22.36 -8.59
C ALA A 43 11.70 -21.09 -9.22
N LEU A 44 11.09 -19.93 -8.97
CA LEU A 44 11.55 -18.65 -9.54
C LEU A 44 12.82 -18.14 -8.86
N ALA A 45 12.85 -18.12 -7.53
CA ALA A 45 14.01 -17.61 -6.80
C ALA A 45 15.24 -18.53 -6.96
N GLY A 46 15.03 -19.81 -7.27
CA GLY A 46 16.08 -20.79 -7.52
C GLY A 46 16.56 -20.87 -8.98
N ALA A 47 15.97 -20.12 -9.91
CA ALA A 47 16.32 -20.18 -11.33
C ALA A 47 17.77 -19.67 -11.56
N PRO A 48 18.55 -20.31 -12.47
CA PRO A 48 19.96 -20.01 -12.68
C PRO A 48 20.26 -18.53 -12.94
N ASP A 49 19.37 -17.85 -13.67
CA ASP A 49 19.51 -16.45 -14.08
C ASP A 49 19.56 -15.47 -12.90
N PHE A 50 19.07 -15.88 -11.72
CA PHE A 50 19.06 -15.05 -10.51
C PHE A 50 20.02 -15.54 -9.44
N ARG A 51 20.69 -16.68 -9.64
CA ARG A 51 21.68 -17.20 -8.70
C ARG A 51 22.87 -16.24 -8.61
N HIS A 52 23.33 -15.96 -7.39
CA HIS A 52 24.46 -15.07 -7.09
C HIS A 52 24.25 -13.59 -7.50
N THR A 53 23.01 -13.17 -7.72
CA THR A 53 22.67 -11.75 -7.91
C THR A 53 22.15 -11.16 -6.60
N ASP A 54 22.27 -9.84 -6.39
CA ASP A 54 21.58 -9.14 -5.27
C ASP A 54 20.10 -8.95 -5.63
N THR A 55 19.43 -10.06 -5.89
CA THR A 55 18.01 -10.11 -6.25
C THR A 55 17.19 -10.65 -5.08
N ARG A 56 16.17 -9.88 -4.69
CA ARG A 56 15.23 -10.25 -3.64
C ARG A 56 13.82 -10.39 -4.20
N TRP A 57 13.15 -11.48 -3.86
CA TRP A 57 11.78 -11.76 -4.29
C TRP A 57 10.81 -11.67 -3.12
N ASN A 58 9.68 -11.00 -3.34
CA ASN A 58 8.58 -10.96 -2.39
C ASN A 58 7.34 -11.54 -3.05
N PHE A 59 6.81 -12.61 -2.49
CA PHE A 59 5.60 -13.27 -2.94
C PHE A 59 4.48 -12.96 -1.95
N PHE A 60 3.35 -12.47 -2.43
CA PHE A 60 2.18 -12.17 -1.62
C PHE A 60 1.01 -13.02 -2.07
N LEU A 61 0.49 -13.83 -1.16
CA LEU A 61 -0.82 -14.47 -1.30
C LEU A 61 -1.85 -13.61 -0.56
N VAL A 62 -2.79 -13.02 -1.30
CA VAL A 62 -3.86 -12.19 -0.72
C VAL A 62 -5.19 -12.93 -0.78
N VAL A 63 -5.78 -13.15 0.40
CA VAL A 63 -7.01 -13.94 0.60
C VAL A 63 -8.02 -13.21 1.47
N GLY A 64 -9.23 -13.75 1.62
CA GLY A 64 -10.21 -13.21 2.56
C GLY A 64 -9.89 -13.56 4.00
N GLU A 65 -9.59 -14.84 4.19
CA GLU A 65 -9.31 -15.49 5.46
C GLU A 65 -8.34 -16.65 5.23
N TYR A 66 -7.82 -17.23 6.30
CA TYR A 66 -6.96 -18.42 6.27
C TYR A 66 -7.42 -19.42 7.33
N ASP A 67 -7.15 -20.71 7.10
CA ASP A 67 -7.38 -21.75 8.10
C ASP A 67 -6.32 -21.74 9.21
N ASP A 68 -6.53 -22.56 10.24
CA ASP A 68 -5.61 -22.64 11.38
C ASP A 68 -4.23 -23.17 10.98
N ILE A 69 -4.16 -23.99 9.93
CA ILE A 69 -2.89 -24.55 9.43
C ILE A 69 -2.03 -23.43 8.85
N VAL A 70 -2.61 -22.59 7.99
CA VAL A 70 -1.95 -21.43 7.43
C VAL A 70 -1.67 -20.39 8.52
N GLY A 71 -2.61 -20.19 9.46
CA GLY A 71 -2.45 -19.32 10.62
C GLY A 71 -1.21 -19.68 11.44
N GLN A 72 -1.02 -20.94 11.79
CA GLN A 72 0.17 -21.42 12.50
C GLN A 72 1.45 -21.24 11.68
N ALA A 73 1.39 -21.40 10.36
CA ALA A 73 2.55 -21.22 9.49
C ALA A 73 3.05 -19.76 9.45
N ILE A 74 2.15 -18.79 9.59
CA ILE A 74 2.45 -17.36 9.42
C ILE A 74 2.63 -16.59 10.73
N THR A 75 2.42 -17.24 11.87
CA THR A 75 2.51 -16.65 13.22
C THR A 75 3.66 -17.24 14.05
N GLN A 76 4.64 -17.85 13.38
CA GLN A 76 5.80 -18.46 14.03
C GLN A 76 6.60 -17.43 14.85
N GLU A 77 7.01 -17.81 16.06
CA GLU A 77 7.81 -16.95 16.94
C GLU A 77 9.12 -16.49 16.26
N GLY A 78 9.53 -15.25 16.54
CA GLY A 78 10.73 -14.66 15.95
C GLY A 78 10.57 -14.23 14.49
N ARG A 79 9.34 -14.21 13.95
CA ARG A 79 9.03 -13.69 12.60
C ARG A 79 7.89 -12.69 12.65
N GLU A 80 7.89 -11.79 11.68
CA GLU A 80 6.76 -10.90 11.45
C GLU A 80 5.53 -11.71 11.05
N ILE A 81 4.37 -11.32 11.59
CA ILE A 81 3.09 -11.97 11.30
C ILE A 81 2.77 -11.83 9.81
N GLY A 82 2.36 -12.93 9.20
CA GLY A 82 2.04 -13.00 7.78
C GLY A 82 3.14 -13.64 6.95
N ILE A 83 4.31 -13.95 7.51
CA ILE A 83 5.39 -14.62 6.78
C ILE A 83 5.27 -16.13 6.92
N ALA A 84 4.91 -16.80 5.82
CA ALA A 84 4.93 -18.25 5.77
C ALA A 84 6.34 -18.81 5.54
N VAL A 85 7.12 -18.17 4.66
CA VAL A 85 8.47 -18.61 4.32
C VAL A 85 9.40 -17.41 4.26
N ARG A 86 10.55 -17.51 4.93
CA ARG A 86 11.64 -16.54 4.85
C ARG A 86 12.93 -17.24 4.45
N GLN A 87 13.50 -16.82 3.34
CA GLN A 87 14.80 -17.23 2.85
C GLN A 87 15.67 -16.00 2.56
N PRO A 88 17.00 -16.15 2.39
CA PRO A 88 17.89 -15.01 2.13
C PRO A 88 17.49 -14.19 0.89
N ASN A 89 17.05 -14.85 -0.18
CA ASN A 89 16.74 -14.23 -1.47
C ASN A 89 15.23 -14.14 -1.78
N TYR A 90 14.35 -14.74 -0.97
CA TYR A 90 12.91 -14.58 -1.15
C TYR A 90 12.10 -14.67 0.14
N THR A 91 10.92 -14.06 0.13
CA THR A 91 9.95 -14.14 1.24
C THR A 91 8.55 -14.39 0.69
N VAL A 92 7.82 -15.30 1.33
CA VAL A 92 6.41 -15.59 1.03
C VAL A 92 5.54 -15.07 2.16
N TRP A 93 4.64 -14.17 1.79
CA TRP A 93 3.68 -13.50 2.63
C TRP A 93 2.28 -14.03 2.36
N VAL A 94 1.48 -14.18 3.41
CA VAL A 94 0.05 -14.41 3.35
C VAL A 94 -0.62 -13.27 4.09
N ARG A 95 -1.58 -12.61 3.42
CA ARG A 95 -2.27 -11.45 3.94
C ARG A 95 -3.75 -11.52 3.62
N CYS A 96 -4.56 -11.03 4.54
CA CYS A 96 -5.99 -10.88 4.31
C CYS A 96 -6.30 -9.51 3.69
N TRP A 97 -7.31 -9.45 2.81
CA TRP A 97 -7.82 -8.19 2.26
C TRP A 97 -8.14 -7.17 3.37
N GLY A 98 -8.77 -7.62 4.45
CA GLY A 98 -9.09 -6.76 5.58
C GLY A 98 -7.86 -6.17 6.27
N GLU A 99 -6.74 -6.89 6.34
CA GLU A 99 -5.49 -6.38 6.92
C GLU A 99 -4.89 -5.30 6.03
N ILE A 100 -4.79 -5.56 4.73
CA ILE A 100 -4.23 -4.62 3.76
C ILE A 100 -5.05 -3.34 3.72
N LEU A 101 -6.37 -3.43 3.66
CA LEU A 101 -7.24 -2.25 3.62
C LEU A 101 -7.11 -1.42 4.89
N ARG A 102 -7.13 -2.05 6.07
CA ARG A 102 -6.95 -1.33 7.34
C ARG A 102 -5.60 -0.62 7.42
N GLU A 103 -4.52 -1.24 6.94
CA GLU A 103 -3.20 -0.61 6.92
C GLU A 103 -3.13 0.56 5.94
N CYS A 104 -3.75 0.42 4.77
CA CYS A 104 -3.87 1.51 3.81
C CYS A 104 -4.67 2.69 4.39
N ASP A 105 -5.79 2.42 5.06
CA ASP A 105 -6.63 3.43 5.71
C ASP A 105 -5.87 4.14 6.83
N ALA A 106 -5.17 3.38 7.69
CA ALA A 106 -4.36 3.95 8.75
C ALA A 106 -3.21 4.82 8.21
N ARG A 107 -2.56 4.38 7.13
CA ARG A 107 -1.50 5.15 6.47
C ARG A 107 -2.05 6.42 5.82
N LEU A 108 -3.21 6.33 5.18
CA LEU A 108 -3.89 7.49 4.59
C LEU A 108 -4.26 8.51 5.67
N GLN A 109 -4.84 8.04 6.77
CA GLN A 109 -5.18 8.89 7.92
C GLN A 109 -3.95 9.59 8.49
N TYR A 110 -2.84 8.86 8.69
CA TYR A 110 -1.58 9.42 9.16
C TYR A 110 -1.08 10.56 8.26
N ILE A 111 -1.09 10.35 6.93
CA ILE A 111 -0.67 11.37 5.96
C ILE A 111 -1.60 12.58 6.01
N GLN A 112 -2.91 12.36 6.09
CA GLN A 112 -3.90 13.44 6.21
C GLN A 112 -3.69 14.27 7.48
N ASP A 113 -3.42 13.62 8.61
CA ASP A 113 -3.18 14.29 9.88
C ASP A 113 -1.90 15.13 9.83
N HIS A 114 -0.83 14.62 9.21
CA HIS A 114 0.41 15.40 9.03
C HIS A 114 0.21 16.60 8.09
N LEU A 115 -0.53 16.44 7.00
CA LEU A 115 -0.83 17.55 6.09
C LEU A 115 -1.68 18.64 6.76
N LYS A 116 -2.63 18.29 7.64
CA LYS A 116 -3.39 19.25 8.44
C LYS A 116 -2.52 19.97 9.48
N VAL A 117 -1.53 19.28 10.04
CA VAL A 117 -0.56 19.91 10.96
C VAL A 117 0.36 20.88 10.20
N GLU A 118 0.81 20.52 8.99
CA GLU A 118 1.65 21.39 8.16
C GLU A 118 0.88 22.60 7.62
N VAL A 119 -0.37 22.43 7.19
CA VAL A 119 -1.25 23.52 6.81
C VAL A 119 -2.07 23.92 8.05
N SER A 120 -1.45 24.68 8.96
CA SER A 120 -2.11 25.08 10.21
C SER A 120 -3.52 25.64 9.98
N ASP A 121 -4.44 25.37 10.90
CA ASP A 121 -5.82 25.88 10.82
C ASP A 121 -5.86 27.41 10.64
N GLU A 122 -4.89 28.11 11.23
CA GLU A 122 -4.72 29.56 11.10
C GLU A 122 -4.36 29.99 9.67
N GLU A 123 -3.53 29.19 8.97
CA GLU A 123 -3.14 29.42 7.57
C GLU A 123 -4.26 29.02 6.60
N ILE A 124 -5.05 28.00 6.91
CA ILE A 124 -6.30 27.69 6.19
C ILE A 124 -7.29 28.85 6.34
N ALA A 125 -7.51 29.32 7.57
CA ALA A 125 -8.40 30.43 7.85
C ALA A 125 -7.92 31.74 7.21
N SER A 126 -6.61 31.99 7.17
CA SER A 126 -6.06 33.16 6.49
C SER A 126 -6.25 33.08 4.96
N ARG A 127 -6.02 31.91 4.35
CA ARG A 127 -6.26 31.71 2.90
C ARG A 127 -7.75 31.79 2.54
N LEU A 128 -8.64 31.24 3.37
CA LEU A 128 -10.09 31.35 3.17
C LEU A 128 -10.55 32.82 3.25
N ARG A 129 -10.05 33.60 4.22
CA ARG A 129 -10.31 35.04 4.32
C ARG A 129 -9.78 35.82 3.11
N ALA A 130 -8.59 35.46 2.63
CA ALA A 130 -8.00 36.09 1.44
C ALA A 130 -8.83 35.81 0.18
N LEU A 131 -9.28 34.57 -0.02
CA LEU A 131 -10.16 34.19 -1.14
C LEU A 131 -11.53 34.90 -1.04
N GLN A 132 -12.15 34.93 0.14
CA GLN A 132 -13.41 35.65 0.34
C GLN A 132 -13.29 37.16 0.07
N THR A 133 -12.15 37.76 0.39
CA THR A 133 -11.90 39.18 0.13
C THR A 133 -11.70 39.43 -1.37
N SER A 134 -11.01 38.53 -2.08
CA SER A 134 -10.86 38.64 -3.54
C SER A 134 -12.19 38.45 -4.29
N PHE A 135 -13.03 37.52 -3.85
CA PHE A 135 -14.37 37.32 -4.44
C PHE A 135 -15.37 38.40 -4.02
N GLY A 136 -15.32 38.89 -2.78
CA GLY A 136 -16.20 39.95 -2.27
C GLY A 136 -15.90 41.33 -2.86
N ARG A 137 -14.70 41.54 -3.42
CA ARG A 137 -14.32 42.78 -4.10
C ARG A 137 -14.88 42.87 -5.53
N GLU A 138 -15.34 41.76 -6.11
CA GLU A 138 -16.01 41.76 -7.42
C GLU A 138 -17.53 41.97 -7.33
N ALA A 139 -18.14 41.86 -6.15
CA ALA A 139 -19.60 41.99 -5.96
C ALA A 139 -20.06 43.35 -5.39
N GLY A 140 -19.13 44.31 -5.21
CA GLY A 140 -19.39 45.57 -4.48
C GLY A 140 -19.16 46.86 -5.26
N ASP A 141 -19.00 46.81 -6.58
CA ASP A 141 -18.78 48.02 -7.40
C ASP A 141 -19.78 48.09 -8.57
N ASP A 142 -21.07 48.19 -8.24
CA ASP A 142 -22.05 48.82 -9.12
C ASP A 142 -22.41 50.18 -8.48
N PRO A 143 -21.93 51.31 -9.02
CA PRO A 143 -22.38 52.61 -8.54
C PRO A 143 -23.82 52.81 -8.99
N GLU A 144 -24.74 52.80 -8.01
CA GLU A 144 -26.06 53.42 -8.14
C GLU A 144 -25.90 54.84 -8.70
N THR A 145 -26.19 55.04 -9.98
CA THR A 145 -26.60 56.35 -10.48
C THR A 145 -28.05 56.59 -10.05
N SER A 146 -28.19 57.40 -9.01
CA SER A 146 -29.45 57.91 -8.45
C SER A 146 -30.40 58.54 -9.50
N PRO A 147 -31.72 58.53 -9.25
CA PRO A 147 -32.72 59.13 -10.13
C PRO A 147 -32.81 60.65 -9.91
N GLY A 148 -32.75 61.42 -10.99
CA GLY A 148 -32.80 62.88 -10.91
C GLY A 148 -33.35 63.54 -12.16
N SER A 149 -34.62 63.96 -12.03
CA SER A 149 -35.39 64.95 -12.83
C SER A 149 -35.92 64.56 -14.21
#